data_AF-A0A2G9T851-F1
#
_entry.id   AF-A0A2G9T851-F1
#
_cell.length_a   1.000
_cell.length_b   1.000
_cell.length_c   1.000
_cell.angle_alpha   90.00
_cell.angle_beta   90.00
_cell.angle_gamma   90.00
#
_symmetry.space_group_name_H-M   'P 1'
#
loop_
_entity.id
_entity.type
_entity.pdbx_description
1 polymer ?
#
loop_
_entity_poly.entity_id
_entity_poly.type
_entity_poly.pdbx_seq_one_letter_code
_entity_poly.pdbx_strand_id
1 'polypeptide(L)' 'CVTYISQAHKMAFTGDALLIRGCGRTDFQQGNAHTLYRSVWDKILSLPDDFILYVGHNYDGLLQTS' A
#
# COMPACT_ATOMS: atom_id res chain seq x y z
N CYS A 1 -6.43 6.87 4.53
CA CYS A 1 -6.10 5.43 4.52
C CYS A 1 -5.08 5.16 5.63
N VAL A 2 -5.08 3.96 6.22
CA VAL A 2 -4.11 3.54 7.25
C VAL A 2 -3.38 2.31 6.75
N THR A 3 -2.07 2.26 6.95
CA THR A 3 -1.24 1.07 6.72
C THR A 3 -0.84 0.48 8.05
N TYR A 4 -1.07 -0.82 8.25
CA TYR A 4 -0.66 -1.54 9.45
C TYR A 4 0.70 -2.19 9.21
N ILE A 5 1.63 -2.08 10.16
CA ILE A 5 3.00 -2.57 10.02
C ILE A 5 3.28 -3.59 11.12
N SER A 6 3.70 -4.79 10.74
CA SER A 6 4.25 -5.80 11.63
C SER A 6 5.77 -5.83 11.51
N GLN A 7 6.45 -5.17 12.44
CA GLN A 7 7.91 -5.08 12.47
C GLN A 7 8.57 -6.46 12.66
N ALA A 8 8.01 -7.30 13.53
CA ALA A 8 8.55 -8.63 13.84
C ALA A 8 8.54 -9.58 12.64
N HIS A 9 7.60 -9.41 11.72
CA HIS A 9 7.42 -10.28 10.56
C HIS A 9 7.85 -9.62 9.24
N LYS A 10 8.29 -8.35 9.29
CA LYS A 10 8.59 -7.55 8.09
C LYS A 10 7.41 -7.53 7.10
N MET A 11 6.22 -7.20 7.61
CA MET A 11 4.99 -7.15 6.81
C MET A 11 4.33 -5.79 6.93
N ALA A 12 3.76 -5.29 5.82
CA ALA A 12 2.91 -4.11 5.82
C ALA A 12 1.60 -4.38 5.08
N PHE A 13 0.46 -4.07 5.71
CA PHE A 13 -0.87 -4.22 5.14
C PHE A 13 -1.34 -2.86 4.65
N THR A 14 -1.28 -2.67 3.33
CA THR A 14 -1.35 -1.36 2.66
C THR A 14 -2.77 -0.91 2.31
N GLY A 15 -3.76 -1.79 2.47
CA GLY A 15 -5.13 -1.53 2.03
C GLY A 15 -5.15 -1.16 0.54
N ASP A 16 -5.89 -0.11 0.19
CA ASP A 16 -5.92 0.40 -1.18
C ASP A 16 -4.94 1.56 -1.43
N ALA A 17 -4.05 1.87 -0.47
CA ALA A 17 -3.07 2.93 -0.70
C ALA A 17 -2.03 2.55 -1.75
N LEU A 18 -1.52 1.32 -1.70
CA LEU A 18 -0.61 0.75 -2.66
C LEU A 18 -1.12 -0.64 -3.03
N LEU A 19 -1.21 -0.92 -4.33
CA LEU A 19 -1.59 -2.22 -4.86
C LEU A 19 -0.41 -2.83 -5.62
N ILE A 20 -0.47 -4.13 -5.94
CA ILE A 20 0.55 -4.75 -6.79
C ILE A 20 0.50 -4.09 -8.16
N ARG A 21 1.57 -3.37 -8.51
CA ARG A 21 1.70 -2.61 -9.77
C ARG A 21 0.57 -1.58 -9.99
N GLY A 22 -0.02 -1.05 -8.91
CA GLY A 22 -1.10 -0.09 -8.99
C GLY A 22 -1.36 0.64 -7.68
N CYS A 23 -2.45 1.39 -7.62
CA CYS A 23 -2.94 2.01 -6.39
C CYS A 23 -4.47 2.12 -6.45
N GLY A 24 -5.10 2.34 -5.30
CA GLY A 24 -6.53 2.59 -5.22
C GLY A 24 -6.93 3.91 -5.89
N ARG A 25 -8.21 4.01 -6.24
CA ARG A 25 -8.78 5.21 -6.83
C ARG A 25 -8.77 6.40 -5.87
N THR A 26 -8.75 7.61 -6.41
CA THR A 26 -8.72 8.87 -5.62
C THR A 26 -9.80 9.87 -5.99
N ASP A 27 -10.79 9.47 -6.75
CA ASP A 27 -11.89 10.29 -7.29
C ASP A 27 -13.20 10.16 -6.49
N PHE A 28 -13.25 9.24 -5.52
CA PHE A 28 -14.37 9.05 -4.58
C PHE A 28 -13.90 9.19 -3.14
N GLN A 29 -14.84 9.19 -2.18
CA GLN A 29 -14.56 9.20 -0.74
C GLN A 29 -13.60 10.33 -0.30
N GLN A 30 -13.71 11.49 -0.96
CA GLN A 30 -12.83 12.65 -0.72
C GLN A 30 -11.34 12.33 -0.95
N GLY A 31 -11.06 11.39 -1.87
CA GLY A 31 -9.71 11.03 -2.28
C GLY A 31 -8.95 12.20 -2.91
N ASN A 32 -7.62 12.13 -2.81
CA ASN A 32 -6.73 13.13 -3.40
C ASN A 32 -5.45 12.44 -3.89
N ALA A 33 -5.18 12.54 -5.19
CA ALA A 33 -4.03 11.89 -5.83
C ALA A 33 -2.69 12.38 -5.27
N HIS A 34 -2.55 13.68 -4.98
CA HIS A 34 -1.32 14.22 -4.40
C HIS A 34 -1.09 13.70 -2.97
N THR A 35 -2.14 13.64 -2.16
CA THR A 35 -2.05 13.07 -0.81
C THR A 35 -1.70 11.59 -0.86
N LEU A 36 -2.30 10.82 -1.79
CA LEU A 36 -1.99 9.41 -1.96
C LEU A 36 -0.52 9.21 -2.37
N TYR A 37 -0.05 9.95 -3.38
CA TYR A 37 1.33 9.89 -3.84
C TYR A 37 2.32 10.11 -2.68
N ARG A 38 2.13 11.19 -1.92
CA ARG A 38 2.97 11.49 -0.75
C ARG A 38 2.89 10.40 0.31
N SER A 39 1.71 9.87 0.58
CA SER A 39 1.53 8.81 1.57
C SER A 39 2.29 7.53 1.18
N VAL A 40 2.25 7.15 -0.09
CA VAL A 40 2.97 5.97 -0.59
C VAL A 40 4.48 6.17 -0.48
N TRP A 41 5.01 7.29 -0.99
CA TRP A 41 6.45 7.56 -0.99
C TRP A 41 7.03 7.80 0.40
N ASP A 42 6.36 8.62 1.22
CA ASP A 42 6.90 9.06 2.51
C ASP A 42 6.69 8.05 3.64
N LYS A 43 5.82 7.05 3.45
CA LYS A 43 5.42 6.10 4.53
C LYS A 43 5.57 4.63 4.17
N ILE A 44 5.23 4.23 2.93
CA ILE A 44 5.23 2.81 2.54
C ILE A 44 6.55 2.47 1.85
N LEU A 45 6.92 3.20 0.79
CA LEU A 45 8.17 2.99 0.05
C LEU A 45 9.41 3.52 0.76
N SER A 46 9.24 4.17 1.92
CA SER A 46 10.34 4.48 2.84
C SER A 46 10.69 3.32 3.77
N LEU A 47 9.92 2.21 3.76
CA LEU A 47 10.26 1.01 4.52
C LEU A 47 11.47 0.32 3.88
N PRO A 48 12.25 -0.45 4.67
CA PRO A 48 13.31 -1.28 4.11
C PRO A 48 12.76 -2.28 3.07
N ASP A 49 13.57 -2.59 2.06
CA ASP A 49 13.18 -3.46 0.93
C ASP A 49 12.83 -4.90 1.33
N ASP A 50 13.15 -5.32 2.58
CA ASP A 50 12.83 -6.64 3.11
C ASP A 50 11.38 -6.79 3.60
N PHE A 51 10.57 -5.73 3.49
CA PHE A 51 9.15 -5.79 3.85
C PHE A 51 8.28 -6.40 2.76
N ILE A 52 7.51 -7.42 3.13
CA ILE A 52 6.43 -7.95 2.29
C ILE A 52 5.20 -7.05 2.41
N LEU A 53 4.68 -6.60 1.27
CA LEU A 53 3.50 -5.76 1.22
C LEU A 53 2.27 -6.60 0.88
N TYR A 54 1.29 -6.59 1.78
CA TYR A 54 -0.03 -7.18 1.58
C TYR A 54 -1.01 -6.09 1.15
N VAL A 55 -1.80 -6.37 0.10
CA VAL A 55 -2.71 -5.39 -0.51
C VAL A 55 -4.16 -5.66 -0.12
N GLY A 56 -4.99 -4.61 -0.11
CA GLY A 56 -6.42 -4.75 0.19
C GLY A 56 -7.19 -5.45 -0.92
N HIS A 57 -6.80 -5.20 -2.17
CA HIS A 57 -7.40 -5.80 -3.36
C HIS A 57 -6.34 -6.14 -4.41
N ASN A 58 -6.62 -7.17 -5.19
CA ASN A 58 -5.88 -7.49 -6.40
C ASN A 58 -6.80 -8.21 -7.36
N TYR A 59 -6.68 -7.88 -8.63
CA TYR A 59 -7.58 -8.39 -9.68
C TYR A 59 -6.96 -9.52 -10.50
N ASP A 60 -5.73 -9.93 -10.14
CA ASP A 60 -4.92 -10.97 -10.81
C ASP A 60 -4.64 -12.17 -9.89
N GLY A 61 -5.30 -12.25 -8.72
CA GLY A 61 -5.20 -13.38 -7.79
C GLY A 61 -3.99 -13.36 -6.83
N LEU A 62 -3.31 -12.23 -6.69
CA LEU A 62 -2.14 -12.06 -5.82
C LEU A 62 -2.49 -11.29 -4.54
N LEU A 63 -2.05 -11.75 -3.37
CA LEU A 63 -2.31 -11.05 -2.10
C LEU A 63 -1.14 -10.22 -1.59
N GLN A 64 0.07 -10.50 -2.08
CA GLN A 64 1.30 -9.89 -1.58
C GLN A 64 2.35 -9.70 -2.69
N THR A 65 3.35 -8.86 -2.41
CA THR A 65 4.57 -8.76 -3.22
C THR A 65 5.40 -10.04 -3.14
N SER A 66 6.11 -10.33 -4.23
CA SER A 66 7.08 -11.43 -4.35
C SER A 66 8.42 -11.06 -3.77
#